data_AF-A0A7K4ANY9-F1
#
_entry.id   AF-A0A7K4ANY9-F1
#
_cell.length_a   1.000
_cell.length_b   1.000
_cell.length_c   1.000
_cell.angle_alpha   90.00
_cell.angle_beta   90.00
_cell.angle_gamma   90.00
#
_symmetry.space_group_name_H-M   'P 1'
#
loop_
_entity.id
_entity.type
_entity.pdbx_description
1 polymer ?
#
loop_
_entity_poly.entity_id
_entity_poly.type
_entity_poly.pdbx_seq_one_letter_code
_entity_poly.pdbx_strand_id
1 'polypeptide(L)' 'MKVIAFNGSPRKNGNTHRALQLALDALAKEGIDTELVDMGSETVAPCQACRMCRQKKDRRC' A
#
# COMPACT_ATOMS: atom_id res chain seq x y z
N MET A 1 8.25 14.35 8.43
CA MET A 1 7.02 13.85 7.76
C MET A 1 7.40 12.60 6.98
N LYS A 2 6.52 11.59 6.90
CA LYS A 2 6.77 10.35 6.15
C LYS A 2 5.64 10.11 5.15
N VAL A 3 5.98 9.80 3.91
CA VAL A 3 5.04 9.47 2.82
C VAL A 3 5.19 8.00 2.45
N ILE A 4 4.08 7.27 2.42
CA ILE A 4 4.05 5.86 2.05
C ILE A 4 3.18 5.71 0.80
N ALA A 5 3.75 5.17 -0.26
CA ALA A 5 3.03 4.83 -1.47
C ALA A 5 2.66 3.34 -1.46
N PHE A 6 1.40 3.03 -1.70
CA PHE A 6 0.91 1.66 -1.86
C PHE A 6 0.72 1.34 -3.34
N ASN A 7 1.52 0.43 -3.89
CA ASN A 7 1.37 -0.05 -5.25
C ASN A 7 0.38 -1.22 -5.30
N GLY A 8 -0.85 -0.95 -5.76
CA GLY A 8 -1.89 -1.96 -5.97
C GLY A 8 -1.78 -2.73 -7.29
N SER A 9 -0.80 -2.42 -8.15
CA SER A 9 -0.62 -3.16 -9.40
C SER A 9 0.03 -4.52 -9.15
N PRO A 10 -0.52 -5.62 -9.69
CA PRO A 10 0.10 -6.95 -9.54
C PRO A 10 1.40 -7.09 -10.34
N ARG A 11 1.70 -6.13 -11.23
CA ARG A 11 2.88 -6.15 -12.07
C ARG A 11 4.06 -5.55 -11.32
N LYS A 12 4.93 -6.42 -10.77
CA LYS A 12 6.21 -6.02 -10.18
C LYS A 12 7.02 -5.19 -11.17
N ASN A 13 7.61 -4.08 -10.70
CA ASN A 13 8.44 -3.16 -11.50
C ASN A 13 7.76 -2.60 -12.77
N GLY A 14 6.43 -2.66 -12.84
CA GLY A 14 5.64 -2.16 -13.96
C GLY A 14 5.46 -0.63 -13.94
N ASN A 15 4.65 -0.12 -14.85
CA ASN A 15 4.46 1.33 -15.02
C ASN A 15 3.98 2.02 -13.73
N THR A 16 3.07 1.41 -12.97
CA THR A 16 2.58 1.98 -11.70
C THR A 16 3.70 2.09 -10.67
N HIS A 17 4.53 1.04 -10.53
CA HIS A 17 5.68 1.06 -9.61
C HIS A 17 6.65 2.20 -9.98
N ARG A 18 6.98 2.34 -11.27
CA ARG A 18 7.87 3.41 -11.76
C ARG A 18 7.28 4.80 -11.55
N ALA A 19 5.99 4.98 -11.79
CA ALA A 19 5.31 6.25 -11.58
C ALA A 19 5.31 6.65 -10.10
N LEU A 20 5.06 5.71 -9.19
CA LEU A 20 5.14 5.94 -7.76
C LEU A 20 6.58 6.27 -7.32
N GLN A 21 7.57 5.54 -7.83
CA GLN A 21 8.97 5.82 -7.54
C GLN A 21 9.36 7.24 -7.95
N LEU A 22 8.97 7.70 -9.14
CA LEU A 22 9.23 9.08 -9.59
C LEU A 22 8.66 10.13 -8.64
N ALA A 23 7.45 9.90 -8.11
CA ALA A 23 6.84 10.81 -7.15
C ALA A 23 7.57 10.78 -5.79
N LEU A 24 7.94 9.60 -5.30
CA LEU A 24 8.70 9.46 -4.06
C LEU A 24 10.09 10.10 -4.17
N ASP A 25 10.79 9.93 -5.29
CA ASP A 25 12.10 10.52 -5.54
C ASP A 25 12.05 12.06 -5.50
N ALA A 26 10.97 12.66 -5.99
CA ALA A 26 10.76 14.10 -5.91
C ALA A 26 10.58 14.57 -4.45
N LEU A 27 9.84 13.82 -3.65
CA LEU A 27 9.61 14.12 -2.24
C LEU A 27 10.88 13.91 -1.39
N ALA A 28 11.66 12.87 -1.68
CA ALA A 28 12.91 12.57 -1.01
C ALA A 28 13.94 13.71 -1.19
N LYS A 29 13.95 14.37 -2.36
CA LYS A 29 14.81 15.56 -2.61
C LYS A 29 14.48 16.74 -1.70
N GLU A 30 13.25 16.86 -1.25
CA GLU A 30 12.80 17.87 -0.27
C GLU A 30 13.04 17.43 1.19
N GLY A 31 13.75 16.32 1.41
CA GLY A 31 14.07 15.78 2.73
C GLY A 31 12.90 15.05 3.41
N ILE A 32 11.89 14.64 2.66
CA ILE A 32 10.76 13.86 3.17
C ILE A 32 11.12 12.36 3.15
N ASP A 33 10.89 11.66 4.26
CA ASP A 33 11.07 10.21 4.33
C ASP A 33 9.99 9.51 3.48
N THR A 34 10.39 8.55 2.65
CA THR A 34 9.51 7.90 1.68
C THR A 34 9.64 6.39 1.73
N GLU A 35 8.52 5.69 1.58
CA GLU A 35 8.47 4.23 1.51
C GLU A 35 7.51 3.78 0.40
N LEU A 36 7.90 2.73 -0.35
CA LEU A 36 7.05 2.10 -1.35
C LEU A 36 6.68 0.68 -0.88
N VAL A 37 5.38 0.40 -0.80
CA VAL A 37 4.83 -0.91 -0.42
C VAL A 37 4.13 -1.54 -1.62
N ASP A 38 4.68 -2.63 -2.14
CA ASP A 38 4.04 -3.41 -3.21
C ASP A 38 3.01 -4.39 -2.62
N MET A 39 1.72 -4.07 -2.76
CA MET A 39 0.61 -4.90 -2.26
C MET A 39 -0.23 -5.54 -3.38
N GLY A 40 0.04 -5.22 -4.64
CA GLY A 40 -0.75 -5.72 -5.77
C GLY A 40 -0.65 -7.24 -5.99
N SER A 41 0.34 -7.92 -5.41
CA SER A 41 0.43 -9.39 -5.39
C SER A 41 -0.25 -10.03 -4.17
N GLU A 42 -0.70 -9.23 -3.19
CA GLU A 42 -1.35 -9.75 -2.00
C GLU A 42 -2.80 -10.14 -2.30
N THR A 43 -3.21 -11.31 -1.80
CA THR A 43 -4.60 -11.75 -1.92
C THR A 43 -5.42 -11.08 -0.83
N VAL A 44 -5.96 -9.90 -1.14
CA VAL A 44 -6.88 -9.17 -0.24
C VAL A 44 -8.32 -9.51 -0.61
N ALA A 45 -8.98 -10.32 0.21
CA ALA A 45 -10.39 -10.63 0.04
C ALA A 45 -11.26 -9.41 0.40
N PRO A 46 -12.35 -9.13 -0.35
CA PRO A 46 -13.28 -8.07 0.02
C PRO A 46 -13.99 -8.42 1.33
N CYS A 47 -14.35 -7.38 2.09
CA CYS A 47 -15.16 -7.55 3.29
C CYS A 47 -16.55 -8.12 2.93
N GLN A 48 -16.97 -9.20 3.60
CA GLN A 48 -18.29 -9.80 3.41
C GLN A 48 -19.39 -9.17 4.29
N ALA A 49 -19.07 -8.13 5.06
CA ALA A 49 -19.97 -7.49 6.03
C ALA A 49 -20.58 -8.45 7.09
N CYS A 50 -19.93 -9.59 7.38
CA CYS A 50 -20.40 -10.58 8.35
C CYS A 50 -20.32 -10.13 9.83
N ARG A 51 -19.60 -9.03 10.11
CA ARG A 51 -19.40 -8.42 11.44
C ARG A 51 -18.63 -9.29 12.46
N MET A 52 -18.03 -10.41 12.08
CA MET A 52 -17.28 -11.28 13.00
C MET A 52 -16.09 -10.59 13.66
N CYS A 53 -15.32 -9.81 12.90
CA CYS A 53 -14.20 -9.03 13.44
C CYS A 53 -14.62 -8.05 14.55
N ARG A 54 -15.82 -7.48 14.44
CA ARG A 54 -16.39 -6.56 15.46
C ARG A 54 -16.77 -7.29 16.74
N GLN A 55 -17.18 -8.56 16.64
CA GLN A 55 -17.49 -9.39 17.80
C GLN A 55 -16.21 -9.88 18.49
N LYS A 56 -15.25 -10.41 17.72
CA LYS A 56 -14.01 -11.01 18.26
C LYS A 56 -13.04 -10.00 18.84
N LYS A 57 -12.92 -8.81 18.22
CA LYS A 57 -11.98 -7.74 18.64
C LYS A 57 -10.51 -8.20 18.79
N ASP A 58 -10.12 -9.21 18.04
CA ASP A 58 -8.77 -9.80 18.04
C ASP A 58 -7.86 -9.19 16.96
N ARG A 59 -8.30 -8.10 16.31
CA ARG A 59 -7.63 -7.41 15.20
C ARG A 59 -7.44 -8.32 13.97
N ARG A 60 -8.32 -9.30 13.79
CA ARG A 60 -8.36 -10.16 12.61
C ARG A 60 -9.74 -10.05 11.95
N CYS A 61 -9.75 -10.19 10.62
CA CYS A 61 -10.98 -10.46 9.86
C CYS A 61 -11.39 -11.90 10.11
#